data_AF-A0A2D6E4Z9-F1
#
_entry.id   AF-A0A2D6E4Z9-F1
#
_cell.length_a   1.000
_cell.length_b   1.000
_cell.length_c   1.000
_cell.angle_alpha   90.00
_cell.angle_beta   90.00
_cell.angle_gamma   90.00
#
_symmetry.space_group_name_H-M   'P 1'
#
loop_
_entity.id
_entity.type
_entity.pdbx_description
1 polymer ?
#
loop_
_entity_poly.entity_id
_entity_poly.type
_entity_poly.pdbx_seq_one_letter_code
_entity_poly.pdbx_strand_id
1 'polypeptide(L)'
;MSTLSIALSASCLILILLLSLSVYFNIKHGILLIRVQEALEKSLDILDLQYKSISGVLEIPIFFDSVEVRQVVSDMKRCQNAVLKVANTLTSDLDSESEKEELLDD
;
A
#
# COMPACT_ATOMS: atom_id res chain seq x y z
N MET A 1 -3.84 -52.87 0.05
CA MET A 1 -4.40 -52.07 1.18
C MET A 1 -3.31 -51.23 1.84
N SER A 2 -2.17 -51.81 2.20
CA SER A 2 -1.04 -51.10 2.86
C SER A 2 -0.36 -50.02 2.01
N THR A 3 -0.29 -50.18 0.67
CA THR A 3 0.35 -49.20 -0.23
C THR A 3 -0.45 -47.91 -0.39
N LEU A 4 -1.78 -48.00 -0.33
CA LEU A 4 -2.69 -46.86 -0.46
C LEU A 4 -2.65 -45.96 0.78
N SER A 5 -2.58 -46.54 1.98
CA SER A 5 -2.41 -45.80 3.23
C SER A 5 -1.07 -45.07 3.33
N ILE A 6 0.02 -45.67 2.82
CA ILE A 6 1.34 -45.04 2.77
C ILE A 6 1.36 -43.85 1.80
N ALA A 7 0.71 -43.97 0.64
CA ALA A 7 0.60 -42.88 -0.33
C ALA A 7 -0.18 -41.68 0.25
N LEU A 8 -1.27 -41.95 0.96
CA LEU A 8 -2.06 -40.91 1.66
C LEU A 8 -1.24 -40.20 2.75
N SER A 9 -0.49 -40.94 3.57
CA SER A 9 0.32 -40.31 4.63
C SER A 9 1.47 -39.47 4.06
N ALA A 10 2.09 -39.91 2.96
CA ALA A 10 3.13 -39.15 2.28
C ALA A 10 2.59 -37.84 1.69
N SER A 11 1.40 -37.87 1.09
CA SER A 11 0.73 -36.67 0.56
C SER A 11 0.40 -35.66 1.67
N CYS A 12 -0.10 -36.12 2.83
CA CYS A 12 -0.34 -35.25 3.98
C CYS A 12 0.92 -34.57 4.49
N LEU A 13 2.05 -35.29 4.57
CA LEU A 13 3.33 -34.71 5.01
C LEU A 13 3.82 -33.62 4.06
N ILE A 14 3.68 -33.83 2.76
CA ILE A 14 4.02 -32.83 1.74
C ILE A 14 3.15 -31.58 1.88
N LEU A 15 1.84 -31.75 2.07
CA LEU A 15 0.91 -30.63 2.25
C LEU A 15 1.24 -29.82 3.50
N ILE A 16 1.59 -30.47 4.63
CA ILE A 16 1.98 -29.78 5.86
C ILE A 16 3.26 -28.95 5.66
N LEU A 17 4.23 -29.49 4.91
CA LEU A 17 5.48 -28.80 4.62
C LEU A 17 5.25 -27.60 3.70
N LEU A 18 4.44 -27.76 2.66
CA LEU A 18 4.02 -26.66 1.78
C LEU A 18 3.24 -25.58 2.53
N LEU A 19 2.32 -25.97 3.42
CA LEU A 19 1.53 -25.05 4.22
C LEU A 19 2.41 -24.24 5.17
N SER A 20 3.38 -24.89 5.82
CA SER A 20 4.34 -24.24 6.70
C SER A 20 5.20 -23.21 5.94
N LEU A 21 5.65 -23.58 4.73
CA LEU A 21 6.42 -22.68 3.88
C LEU A 21 5.58 -21.47 3.43
N SER A 22 4.33 -21.71 3.05
CA SER A 22 3.38 -20.67 2.66
C SER A 22 3.12 -19.68 3.80
N VAL A 23 2.85 -20.17 5.01
CA VAL A 23 2.61 -19.32 6.19
C VAL A 23 3.83 -18.44 6.49
N TYR A 24 5.03 -19.01 6.43
CA TYR A 24 6.26 -18.25 6.64
C TYR A 24 6.42 -17.10 5.61
N PHE A 25 6.14 -17.38 4.34
CA PHE A 25 6.21 -16.37 3.29
C PHE A 25 5.14 -15.28 3.47
N ASN A 26 3.91 -15.66 3.81
CA ASN A 26 2.82 -14.72 4.06
C ASN A 26 3.14 -13.73 5.18
N ILE A 27 3.67 -14.21 6.32
CA ILE A 27 4.07 -13.32 7.43
C ILE A 27 5.16 -12.34 6.97
N LYS A 28 6.16 -12.84 6.23
CA LYS A 28 7.25 -12.00 5.72
C LYS A 28 6.75 -10.92 4.77
N HIS A 29 5.81 -11.25 3.88
CA HIS A 29 5.19 -10.28 2.98
C HIS A 29 4.30 -9.28 3.72
N GLY A 30 3.54 -9.71 4.72
CA GLY A 30 2.72 -8.81 5.54
C GLY A 30 3.57 -7.75 6.24
N ILE A 31 4.70 -8.13 6.84
CA ILE A 31 5.63 -7.19 7.48
C ILE A 31 6.23 -6.21 6.45
N LEU A 32 6.53 -6.69 5.23
CA LEU A 32 7.05 -5.83 4.17
C LEU A 32 6.02 -4.77 3.75
N LEU A 33 4.74 -5.16 3.63
CA LEU A 33 3.65 -4.26 3.25
C LEU A 33 3.46 -3.15 4.30
N ILE A 34 3.47 -3.52 5.59
CA ILE A 34 3.39 -2.54 6.69
C ILE A 34 4.51 -1.50 6.59
N ARG A 35 5.75 -1.93 6.32
CA ARG A 35 6.87 -0.98 6.17
C ARG A 35 6.70 -0.05 4.97
N VAL A 36 6.13 -0.54 3.87
CA VAL A 36 5.84 0.31 2.70
C VAL A 36 4.77 1.35 3.05
N GLN A 37 3.74 0.95 3.79
CA GLN A 37 2.69 1.85 4.24
C GLN A 37 3.24 2.95 5.16
N GLU A 38 4.05 2.60 6.15
CA GLU A 38 4.73 3.57 7.03
C GLU A 38 5.63 4.55 6.24
N ALA A 39 6.36 4.04 5.24
CA ALA A 39 7.23 4.87 4.41
C ALA A 39 6.43 5.86 3.53
N LEU A 40 5.26 5.46 3.05
CA LEU A 40 4.34 6.31 2.31
C LEU A 40 3.75 7.40 3.19
N GLU A 41 3.29 7.06 4.40
CA GLU A 41 2.73 8.01 5.37
C GLU A 41 3.77 9.08 5.75
N LYS A 42 5.00 8.65 6.08
CA LYS A 42 6.10 9.56 6.39
C LYS A 42 6.45 10.47 5.22
N SER A 43 6.38 9.95 3.99
CA SER A 43 6.61 10.74 2.78
C SER A 43 5.52 11.79 2.56
N LEU A 44 4.27 11.46 2.90
CA LEU A 44 3.15 12.40 2.87
C LEU A 44 3.33 13.53 3.89
N ASP A 45 3.71 13.19 5.13
CA ASP A 45 3.96 14.15 6.21
C ASP A 45 5.05 15.17 5.84
N ILE A 46 6.15 14.70 5.24
CA ILE A 46 7.23 15.56 4.77
C ILE A 46 6.71 16.50 3.69
N LEU A 47 5.90 16.00 2.76
CA LEU A 47 5.35 16.80 1.67
C LEU A 47 4.42 17.91 2.20
N ASP A 48 3.61 17.60 3.21
CA ASP A 48 2.69 18.52 3.85
C ASP A 48 3.43 19.60 4.67
N LEU A 49 4.51 19.22 5.35
CA LEU A 49 5.40 20.15 6.04
C LEU A 49 6.05 21.13 5.05
N GLN A 50 6.57 20.61 3.94
CA GLN A 50 7.16 21.43 2.88
C GLN A 50 6.11 22.36 2.25
N TYR A 51 4.87 21.87 2.05
CA TYR A 51 3.77 22.70 1.56
C TYR A 51 3.45 23.85 2.51
N LYS A 52 3.37 23.59 3.83
CA LYS A 52 3.17 24.64 4.85
C LYS A 52 4.31 25.65 4.88
N SER A 53 5.56 25.18 4.81
CA SER A 53 6.74 26.05 4.78
C SER A 53 6.71 26.99 3.56
N ILE A 54 6.42 26.43 2.38
CA ILE A 54 6.30 27.20 1.14
C ILE A 54 5.11 28.16 1.22
N SER A 55 3.94 27.71 1.66
CA SER A 55 2.77 28.58 1.83
C SER A 55 3.03 29.75 2.79
N GLY A 56 3.78 29.53 3.87
CA GLY A 56 4.14 30.59 4.82
C GLY A 56 5.12 31.62 4.26
N VAL A 57 6.06 31.21 3.41
CA VAL A 57 6.94 32.15 2.67
C VAL A 57 6.15 32.93 1.62
N LEU A 58 5.12 32.32 1.05
CA LEU A 58 4.32 32.91 -0.01
C LEU A 58 3.32 33.95 0.50
N GLU A 59 2.80 33.84 1.73
CA GLU A 59 1.93 34.87 2.35
C GLU A 59 2.55 36.28 2.46
N ILE A 60 3.84 36.42 2.14
CA ILE A 60 4.47 37.73 1.93
C ILE A 60 3.80 38.39 0.70
N PRO A 61 3.12 39.55 0.87
CA PRO A 61 2.18 40.11 -0.10
C PRO A 61 2.78 40.47 -1.47
N ILE A 62 4.11 40.46 -1.60
CA ILE A 62 4.84 40.81 -2.82
C ILE A 62 5.01 39.59 -3.76
N PHE A 63 4.92 38.35 -3.26
CA PHE A 63 5.20 37.14 -4.06
C PHE A 63 3.97 36.30 -4.42
N PHE A 64 2.81 36.51 -3.77
CA PHE A 64 1.59 35.72 -4.02
C PHE A 64 0.92 36.03 -5.38
N ASP A 65 1.25 37.18 -5.97
CA ASP A 65 0.61 37.63 -7.21
C ASP A 65 1.25 37.01 -8.47
N SER A 66 2.45 36.42 -8.36
CA SER A 66 3.13 35.78 -9.49
C SER A 66 2.51 34.42 -9.85
N VAL A 67 2.38 34.18 -11.15
CA VAL A 67 1.76 32.95 -11.68
C VAL A 67 2.64 31.74 -11.40
N GLU A 68 3.96 31.96 -11.42
CA GLU A 68 5.02 31.01 -11.16
C GLU A 68 4.90 30.40 -9.76
N VAL A 69 4.59 31.23 -8.77
CA VAL A 69 4.38 30.80 -7.39
C VAL A 69 3.16 29.89 -7.26
N ARG A 70 2.03 30.26 -7.87
CA ARG A 70 0.81 29.43 -7.85
C ARG A 70 1.03 28.10 -8.57
N GLN A 71 1.85 28.09 -9.61
CA GLN A 71 2.21 26.88 -10.34
C GLN A 71 3.03 25.91 -9.47
N VAL A 72 4.03 26.39 -8.74
CA VAL A 72 4.80 25.55 -7.81
C VAL A 72 3.92 24.93 -6.72
N VAL A 73 2.99 25.70 -6.15
CA VAL A 73 2.03 25.20 -5.15
C VAL A 73 1.10 24.13 -5.75
N SER A 74 0.63 24.32 -6.98
CA SER A 74 -0.14 23.33 -7.72
C SER A 74 0.65 22.05 -7.98
N ASP A 75 1.92 22.17 -8.38
CA ASP A 75 2.78 21.03 -8.69
C ASP A 75 3.09 20.21 -7.43
N MET A 76 3.25 20.85 -6.27
CA MET A 76 3.35 20.15 -4.99
C MET A 76 2.09 19.37 -4.65
N LYS A 77 0.89 19.95 -4.84
CA LYS A 77 -0.37 19.23 -4.66
C LYS A 77 -0.50 18.05 -5.60
N ARG A 78 -0.02 18.17 -6.84
CA ARG A 78 0.01 17.05 -7.79
C ARG A 78 0.93 15.92 -7.32
N CYS A 79 2.10 16.24 -6.77
CA CYS A 79 2.98 15.25 -6.15
C CYS A 79 2.31 14.55 -4.97
N GLN A 80 1.64 15.29 -4.07
CA GLN A 80 0.88 14.70 -2.96
C GLN A 80 -0.20 13.73 -3.45
N ASN A 81 -1.01 14.18 -4.42
CA ASN A 81 -2.06 13.36 -5.00
C ASN A 81 -1.52 12.11 -5.72
N ALA A 82 -0.34 12.19 -6.34
CA ALA A 82 0.30 11.03 -6.95
C ALA A 82 0.70 10.00 -5.89
N VAL A 83 1.23 10.43 -4.74
CA VAL A 83 1.57 9.54 -3.62
C VAL A 83 0.31 8.93 -3.01
N LEU A 84 -0.75 9.71 -2.80
CA LEU A 84 -2.06 9.21 -2.35
C LEU A 84 -2.65 8.19 -3.33
N LYS A 85 -2.50 8.42 -4.63
CA LYS A 85 -2.95 7.46 -5.65
C LYS A 85 -2.17 6.15 -5.56
N VAL A 86 -0.86 6.18 -5.34
CA VAL A 86 -0.04 4.98 -5.13
C VAL A 86 -0.48 4.23 -3.86
N ALA A 87 -0.73 4.94 -2.77
CA ALA A 87 -1.24 4.35 -1.53
C ALA A 87 -2.63 3.69 -1.73
N ASN A 88 -3.52 4.37 -2.44
CA ASN A 88 -4.84 3.85 -2.79
C ASN A 88 -4.73 2.63 -3.70
N THR A 89 -3.86 2.63 -4.71
CA THR A 89 -3.66 1.44 -5.57
C THR A 89 -3.07 0.26 -4.80
N LEU A 90 -2.18 0.51 -3.84
CA LEU A 90 -1.66 -0.54 -2.96
C LEU A 90 -2.75 -1.16 -2.06
N THR A 91 -3.79 -0.40 -1.75
CA THR A 91 -4.88 -0.81 -0.84
C THR A 91 -6.10 -1.34 -1.60
N SER A 92 -6.41 -0.79 -2.77
CA SER A 92 -7.62 -1.10 -3.54
C SER A 92 -7.64 -2.53 -4.08
N ASP A 93 -6.46 -3.11 -4.34
CA ASP A 93 -6.36 -4.51 -4.74
C ASP A 93 -6.69 -5.47 -3.58
N LEU A 94 -6.59 -5.02 -2.31
CA LEU A 94 -6.99 -5.80 -1.13
C LEU A 94 -8.51 -5.78 -0.90
N ASP A 95 -9.19 -4.68 -1.22
CA ASP A 95 -10.63 -4.55 -1.01
C ASP A 95 -11.44 -5.27 -2.12
N SER A 96 -10.91 -5.36 -3.34
CA SER A 96 -11.63 -5.95 -4.50
C SER A 96 -11.77 -7.49 -4.48
N GLU A 97 -11.07 -8.21 -3.59
CA GLU A 97 -11.30 -9.64 -3.35
C GLU A 97 -12.40 -9.90 -2.31
N SER A 98 -12.77 -8.93 -1.48
CA SER A 98 -13.81 -9.10 -0.45
C SER A 98 -15.25 -9.00 -0.97
N GLU A 99 -15.47 -8.39 -2.15
CA GLU A 99 -16.80 -8.20 -2.74
C GLU A 99 -17.27 -9.34 -3.67
N LYS A 100 -16.42 -10.33 -3.98
CA LYS A 100 -16.79 -11.43 -4.89
C LYS A 100 -17.32 -12.68 -4.19
N GLU A 101 -17.19 -12.78 -2.87
CA GLU A 101 -17.62 -13.95 -2.10
C GLU A 101 -19.07 -13.82 -1.58
N GLU A 102 -19.67 -12.63 -1.64
CA GLU A 102 -21.06 -12.38 -1.19
C GLU A 102 -22.12 -12.49 -2.33
N LEU A 103 -21.70 -12.72 -3.57
CA LEU A 103 -22.58 -12.78 -4.77
C LEU A 103 -22.80 -14.21 -5.33
N LEU A 104 -22.37 -15.25 -4.61
CA LEU A 104 -22.48 -16.66 -5.02
C LEU A 104 -23.42 -17.51 -4.14
N ASP A 105 -24.10 -16.91 -3.16
CA ASP A 105 -24.98 -17.61 -2.20
C ASP A 105 -26.47 -17.23 -2.31
N ASP A 106 -26.91 -16.64 -3.44
CA ASP A 106 -28.33 -16.46 -3.82
C ASP A 106 -28.68 -17.14 -5.15
#